data_AF-A0A7V8YFH2-F1
#
_entry.id   AF-A0A7V8YFH2-F1
#
_cell.length_a   1.000
_cell.length_b   1.000
_cell.length_c   1.000
_cell.angle_alpha   90.00
_cell.angle_beta   90.00
_cell.angle_gamma   90.00
#
_symmetry.space_group_name_H-M   'P 1'
#
loop_
_entity.id
_entity.type
_entity.pdbx_description
1 polymer ?
#
loop_
_entity_poly.entity_id
_entity_poly.type
_entity_poly.pdbx_seq_one_letter_code
_entity_poly.pdbx_strand_id
1 'polypeptide(L)'
;HALAGIPFRGSPPWMWDQVQTLGHVHFDAVPSPGDIAFFDDTYDRNGDRQRNDPKSHVAIVLSADAATGDILLAHGGSTHGRALFHMNLRRPSDPDANSGIRRPSASDRPGVPRLAGELFTGFGRVGSGAVTGSRPARTPCSPSPCSPPCSACGSPSSPTAPISPSS
;
A
#
# COMPACT_ATOMS: atom_id res chain seq x y z
N HIS A 1 8.71 -2.62 -5.71
CA HIS A 1 9.01 -2.01 -4.40
C HIS A 1 8.17 -0.74 -4.29
N ALA A 2 7.16 -0.72 -3.41
CA ALA A 2 6.41 0.51 -3.12
C ALA A 2 7.12 1.23 -1.97
N LEU A 3 7.54 2.47 -2.23
CA LEU A 3 8.28 3.34 -1.31
C LEU A 3 7.27 4.07 -0.40
N ALA A 4 6.88 3.41 0.70
CA ALA A 4 6.38 4.09 1.88
C ALA A 4 7.37 3.75 3.00
N GLY A 5 7.84 4.73 3.75
CA GLY A 5 8.75 4.55 4.91
C GLY A 5 8.14 3.75 6.08
N ILE A 6 7.00 3.10 5.86
CA ILE A 6 6.45 2.06 6.72
C ILE A 6 6.70 0.74 5.99
N PRO A 7 7.52 -0.18 6.53
CA PRO A 7 7.59 -1.51 5.96
C PRO A 7 6.19 -2.14 6.02
N PHE A 8 5.48 -2.18 4.89
CA PHE A 8 4.22 -2.89 4.72
C PHE A 8 4.45 -4.41 4.68
N ARG A 9 5.05 -4.94 5.74
CA ARG A 9 5.24 -6.37 5.97
C ARG A 9 4.51 -6.71 7.27
N GLY A 10 3.37 -7.38 7.16
CA GLY A 10 2.55 -7.72 8.30
C GLY A 10 1.18 -8.25 7.87
N SER A 11 0.42 -8.75 8.83
CA SER A 11 -0.98 -9.15 8.57
C SER A 11 -1.91 -7.93 8.58
N PRO A 12 -3.06 -7.97 7.88
CA PRO A 12 -3.99 -6.84 7.80
C PRO A 12 -4.40 -6.16 9.14
N PRO A 13 -4.63 -6.86 10.27
CA PRO A 13 -4.91 -6.21 11.56
C PRO A 13 -3.71 -5.41 12.09
N TRP A 14 -2.49 -5.92 11.89
CA TRP A 14 -1.30 -5.16 12.29
C TRP A 14 -1.19 -3.84 11.51
N MET A 15 -1.54 -3.86 10.22
CA MET A 15 -1.59 -2.63 9.42
C MET A 15 -2.67 -1.67 9.92
N TRP A 16 -3.83 -2.18 10.29
CA TRP A 16 -4.91 -1.38 10.87
C TRP A 16 -4.47 -0.71 12.17
N ASP A 17 -3.89 -1.46 13.11
CA ASP A 17 -3.38 -0.93 14.38
C ASP A 17 -2.33 0.16 14.16
N GLN A 18 -1.45 -0.03 13.17
CA GLN A 18 -0.42 0.95 12.86
C GLN A 18 -1.01 2.25 12.31
N VAL A 19 -1.99 2.17 11.41
CA VAL A 19 -2.68 3.34 10.85
C VAL A 19 -3.52 4.04 11.92
N GLN A 20 -4.19 3.28 12.78
CA GLN A 20 -4.95 3.82 13.92
C GLN A 20 -4.04 4.57 14.90
N THR A 21 -2.91 3.96 15.28
CA THR A 21 -1.94 4.56 16.20
C THR A 21 -1.37 5.88 15.65
N LEU A 22 -1.20 5.95 14.32
CA LEU A 22 -0.73 7.16 13.64
C LEU A 22 -1.84 8.19 13.39
N GLY A 23 -3.09 7.90 13.75
CA GLY A 23 -4.22 8.83 13.58
C GLY A 23 -4.60 9.06 12.11
N HIS A 24 -4.39 8.06 11.25
CA HIS A 24 -4.61 8.17 9.80
C HIS A 24 -5.81 7.37 9.28
N VAL A 25 -6.67 6.88 10.19
CA VAL A 25 -7.93 6.23 9.81
C VAL A 25 -8.97 7.29 9.49
N HIS A 26 -9.68 7.10 8.38
CA HIS A 26 -10.82 7.91 7.99
C HIS A 26 -11.94 7.06 7.38
N PHE A 27 -13.13 7.64 7.28
CA PHE A 27 -14.35 6.97 6.84
C PHE A 27 -15.08 7.78 5.76
N ASP A 28 -14.33 8.63 5.04
CA ASP A 28 -14.91 9.50 4.02
C ASP A 28 -15.55 8.65 2.90
N ALA A 29 -16.68 9.10 2.38
CA ALA A 29 -17.38 8.40 1.30
C ALA A 29 -16.58 8.38 -0.01
N VAL A 30 -15.57 9.25 -0.14
CA VAL A 30 -14.69 9.38 -1.31
C VAL A 30 -13.24 9.36 -0.82
N PRO A 31 -12.54 8.22 -0.91
CA PRO A 31 -11.14 8.12 -0.49
C PRO A 31 -10.18 8.74 -1.51
N SER A 32 -8.93 8.95 -1.10
CA SER A 32 -7.86 9.38 -2.00
C SER A 32 -7.21 8.16 -2.69
N PRO A 33 -6.78 8.27 -3.96
CA PRO A 33 -5.90 7.28 -4.57
C PRO A 33 -4.66 7.02 -3.70
N GLY A 34 -4.35 5.74 -3.48
CA GLY A 34 -3.27 5.29 -2.60
C GLY A 34 -3.67 4.99 -1.16
N ASP A 35 -4.88 5.38 -0.74
CA ASP A 35 -5.42 4.95 0.56
C ASP A 35 -5.61 3.42 0.59
N ILE A 36 -5.51 2.82 1.77
CA ILE A 36 -5.76 1.40 1.98
C ILE A 36 -7.17 1.22 2.52
N ALA A 37 -7.99 0.42 1.85
CA ALA A 37 -9.29 -0.02 2.32
C ALA A 37 -9.15 -1.31 3.12
N PHE A 38 -9.84 -1.38 4.26
CA PHE A 38 -9.86 -2.57 5.12
C PHE A 38 -11.24 -3.21 5.14
N PHE A 39 -11.27 -4.54 5.20
CA PHE A 39 -12.50 -5.33 5.16
C PHE A 39 -12.50 -6.42 6.25
N ASP A 40 -13.67 -6.64 6.86
CA ASP A 40 -13.91 -7.67 7.87
C ASP A 40 -14.50 -8.95 7.25
N ASP A 41 -14.25 -10.11 7.86
CA ASP A 41 -14.90 -11.40 7.54
C ASP A 41 -14.97 -11.83 6.06
N THR A 42 -13.98 -11.44 5.25
CA THR A 42 -13.89 -11.83 3.83
C THR A 42 -13.46 -13.28 3.63
N TYR A 43 -12.76 -13.86 4.59
CA TYR A 43 -12.47 -15.28 4.69
C TYR A 43 -12.24 -15.66 6.16
N ASP A 44 -12.45 -16.95 6.47
CA ASP A 44 -12.17 -17.56 7.78
C ASP A 44 -10.65 -17.62 7.98
N ARG A 45 -10.10 -16.66 8.73
CA ARG A 45 -8.66 -16.51 8.91
C ARG A 45 -8.17 -17.29 10.12
N ASN A 46 -8.93 -17.32 11.20
CA ASN A 46 -8.58 -18.04 12.43
C ASN A 46 -8.91 -19.55 12.37
N GLY A 47 -9.68 -19.98 11.37
CA GLY A 47 -10.04 -21.38 11.13
C GLY A 47 -11.16 -21.92 12.02
N ASP A 48 -11.87 -21.05 12.75
CA ASP A 48 -12.92 -21.44 13.69
C ASP A 48 -14.32 -21.48 13.04
N ARG A 49 -14.42 -21.10 11.76
CA ARG A 49 -15.63 -21.04 10.95
C ARG A 49 -16.69 -20.07 11.46
N GLN A 50 -16.30 -19.14 12.32
CA GLN A 50 -17.14 -18.04 12.80
C GLN A 50 -16.86 -16.77 11.99
N ARG A 51 -17.74 -15.77 12.15
CA ARG A 51 -17.58 -14.44 11.56
C ARG A 51 -17.01 -13.49 12.61
N ASN A 52 -15.76 -13.71 12.93
CA ASN A 52 -15.03 -12.99 13.96
C ASN A 52 -13.58 -12.72 13.51
N ASP A 53 -13.39 -12.50 12.21
CA ASP A 53 -12.11 -12.19 11.60
C ASP A 53 -12.07 -10.72 11.15
N PRO A 54 -11.90 -9.79 12.12
CA PRO A 54 -11.78 -8.39 11.79
C PRO A 54 -10.49 -8.17 10.98
N LYS A 55 -10.58 -7.27 10.00
CA LYS A 55 -9.50 -6.90 9.09
C LYS A 55 -8.92 -8.17 8.49
N SER A 56 -9.76 -9.02 7.91
CA SER A 56 -9.28 -10.21 7.21
C SER A 56 -8.64 -9.84 5.87
N HIS A 57 -9.00 -8.68 5.28
CA HIS A 57 -8.52 -8.32 3.96
C HIS A 57 -8.24 -6.83 3.76
N VAL A 58 -7.37 -6.53 2.80
CA VAL A 58 -6.97 -5.16 2.42
C VAL A 58 -6.92 -5.00 0.91
N ALA A 59 -7.22 -3.79 0.45
CA ALA A 59 -7.02 -3.37 -0.92
C ALA A 59 -6.50 -1.93 -0.97
N ILE A 60 -5.84 -1.55 -2.07
CA ILE A 60 -5.38 -0.19 -2.33
C ILE A 60 -6.38 0.49 -3.26
N VAL A 61 -6.76 1.72 -2.92
CA VAL A 61 -7.61 2.58 -3.76
C VAL A 61 -6.80 3.03 -4.98
N LEU A 62 -7.28 2.73 -6.17
CA LEU A 62 -6.69 3.22 -7.42
C LEU A 62 -7.32 4.54 -7.86
N SER A 63 -8.64 4.65 -7.73
CA SER A 63 -9.41 5.84 -8.09
C SER A 63 -10.74 5.85 -7.34
N ALA A 64 -11.28 7.05 -7.13
CA ALA A 64 -12.63 7.25 -6.59
C ALA A 64 -13.32 8.38 -7.36
N ASP A 65 -14.58 8.17 -7.72
CA ASP A 65 -15.43 9.17 -8.36
C ASP A 65 -16.35 9.81 -7.31
N ALA A 66 -16.24 11.12 -7.12
CA ALA A 66 -17.03 11.85 -6.13
C ALA A 66 -18.49 12.05 -6.55
N ALA A 67 -18.79 12.05 -7.85
CA ALA A 67 -20.15 12.20 -8.35
C ALA A 67 -20.95 10.91 -8.16
N THR A 68 -20.38 9.76 -8.52
CA THR A 68 -21.08 8.46 -8.44
C THR A 68 -20.85 7.73 -7.11
N GLY A 69 -19.72 8.00 -6.44
CA GLY A 69 -19.26 7.26 -5.26
C GLY A 69 -18.58 5.92 -5.61
N ASP A 70 -18.26 5.69 -6.89
CA ASP A 70 -17.59 4.46 -7.32
C ASP A 70 -16.09 4.51 -6.99
N ILE A 71 -15.61 3.43 -6.40
CA ILE A 71 -14.23 3.27 -5.96
C ILE A 71 -13.66 2.03 -6.65
N LEU A 72 -12.55 2.20 -7.34
CA LEU A 72 -11.79 1.10 -7.94
C LEU A 72 -10.65 0.72 -7.00
N LEU A 73 -10.58 -0.56 -6.65
CA LEU A 73 -9.57 -1.08 -5.74
C LEU A 73 -8.75 -2.18 -6.38
N ALA A 74 -7.49 -2.28 -5.96
CA ALA A 74 -6.60 -3.39 -6.28
C ALA A 74 -6.20 -4.13 -5.02
N HIS A 75 -6.27 -5.46 -5.05
CA HIS A 75 -5.76 -6.30 -3.97
C HIS A 75 -4.80 -7.37 -4.52
N GLY A 76 -3.87 -7.80 -3.68
CA GLY A 76 -2.98 -8.92 -3.95
C GLY A 76 -3.38 -10.11 -3.09
N GLY A 77 -3.85 -11.19 -3.73
CA GLY A 77 -4.05 -12.48 -3.05
C GLY A 77 -2.84 -13.39 -3.21
N SER A 78 -2.57 -14.24 -2.22
CA SER A 78 -1.50 -15.24 -2.28
C SER A 78 -1.72 -16.33 -3.35
N THR A 79 -2.95 -16.49 -3.86
CA THR A 79 -3.32 -17.61 -4.75
C THR A 79 -3.78 -17.18 -6.16
N HIS A 80 -4.26 -15.94 -6.35
CA HIS A 80 -4.90 -15.51 -7.62
C HIS A 80 -4.25 -14.27 -8.26
N GLY A 81 -3.07 -13.84 -7.79
CA GLY A 81 -2.38 -12.66 -8.32
C GLY A 81 -3.04 -11.34 -7.89
N ARG A 82 -2.83 -10.29 -8.70
CA ARG A 82 -3.41 -8.95 -8.49
C ARG A 82 -4.78 -8.90 -9.14
N ALA A 83 -5.83 -8.65 -8.37
CA ALA A 83 -7.19 -8.50 -8.87
C ALA A 83 -7.73 -7.10 -8.61
N LEU A 84 -8.67 -6.68 -9.46
CA LEU A 84 -9.38 -5.43 -9.36
C LEU A 84 -10.81 -5.71 -8.92
N PHE A 85 -11.37 -4.81 -8.11
CA PHE A 85 -12.78 -4.88 -7.76
C PHE A 85 -13.36 -3.48 -7.51
N HIS A 86 -14.69 -3.39 -7.61
CA HIS A 86 -15.45 -2.16 -7.43
C HIS A 86 -16.16 -2.14 -6.07
N MET A 87 -16.27 -0.96 -5.50
CA MET A 87 -17.01 -0.69 -4.27
C MET A 87 -17.73 0.67 -4.39
N ASN A 88 -18.95 0.75 -3.86
CA ASN A 88 -19.69 2.00 -3.75
C ASN A 88 -20.33 2.08 -2.36
N LEU A 89 -19.82 2.99 -1.52
CA LEU A 89 -20.27 3.16 -0.13
C LEU A 89 -21.64 3.85 -0.01
N ARG A 90 -22.14 4.47 -1.08
CA ARG A 90 -23.51 5.03 -1.12
C ARG A 90 -24.56 3.95 -1.37
N ARG A 91 -24.15 2.82 -1.93
CA ARG A 91 -25.01 1.68 -2.27
C ARG A 91 -24.38 0.37 -1.77
N PRO A 92 -24.11 0.21 -0.46
CA PRO A 92 -23.23 -0.85 0.05
C PRO A 92 -23.75 -2.28 -0.25
N SER A 93 -25.07 -2.49 -0.22
CA SER A 93 -25.71 -3.78 -0.49
C SER A 93 -26.15 -3.98 -1.96
N ASP A 94 -25.78 -3.07 -2.86
CA ASP A 94 -26.09 -3.18 -4.29
C ASP A 94 -25.04 -4.07 -4.99
N PRO A 95 -25.42 -5.27 -5.49
CA PRO A 95 -24.49 -6.19 -6.15
C PRO A 95 -24.04 -5.71 -7.53
N ASP A 96 -24.74 -4.76 -8.15
CA ASP A 96 -24.34 -4.17 -9.43
C ASP A 96 -23.28 -3.08 -9.22
N ALA A 97 -23.23 -2.48 -8.03
CA ALA A 97 -22.26 -1.45 -7.66
C ALA A 97 -21.05 -1.99 -6.88
N ASN A 98 -21.17 -3.16 -6.25
CA ASN A 98 -20.14 -3.71 -5.38
C ASN A 98 -19.78 -5.14 -5.78
N SER A 99 -18.48 -5.40 -5.91
CA SER A 99 -17.98 -6.74 -6.17
C SER A 99 -18.12 -7.65 -4.95
N GLY A 100 -18.42 -8.93 -5.20
CA GLY A 100 -18.42 -9.96 -4.16
C GLY A 100 -16.99 -10.37 -3.78
N ILE A 101 -16.54 -9.98 -2.59
CA ILE A 101 -15.16 -10.25 -2.13
C ILE A 101 -15.09 -11.41 -1.14
N ARG A 102 -16.23 -11.90 -0.66
CA ARG A 102 -16.36 -13.15 0.09
C ARG A 102 -16.98 -14.23 -0.79
N ARG A 103 -16.39 -15.42 -0.80
CA ARG A 103 -16.99 -16.57 -1.48
C ARG A 103 -18.24 -17.05 -0.73
N PRO A 104 -19.34 -17.36 -1.44
CA PRO A 104 -20.51 -17.96 -0.81
C PRO A 104 -20.18 -19.35 -0.28
N SER A 105 -20.73 -19.68 0.89
CA SER A 105 -20.69 -21.00 1.49
C SER A 105 -22.09 -21.62 1.47
N ALA A 106 -22.17 -22.94 1.31
CA ALA A 106 -23.43 -23.68 1.41
C ALA A 106 -24.08 -23.58 2.81
N SER A 107 -23.30 -23.24 3.83
CA SER A 107 -23.77 -23.01 5.19
C SER A 107 -24.24 -21.58 5.46
N ASP A 108 -24.12 -20.67 4.50
CA ASP A 108 -24.53 -19.29 4.69
C ASP A 108 -26.05 -19.18 4.83
N ARG A 109 -26.49 -18.44 5.85
CA ARG A 109 -27.89 -18.04 5.96
C ARG A 109 -28.23 -17.01 4.86
N PRO A 110 -29.51 -16.88 4.49
CA PRO A 110 -29.93 -15.78 3.62
C PRO A 110 -29.51 -14.42 4.19
N GLY A 111 -28.99 -13.53 3.33
CA GLY A 111 -28.59 -12.17 3.72
C GLY A 111 -27.22 -12.04 4.36
N VAL A 112 -26.37 -13.08 4.35
CA VAL A 112 -24.99 -12.94 4.85
C VAL A 112 -24.20 -11.96 3.97
N PRO A 113 -23.57 -10.92 4.56
CA PRO A 113 -22.76 -9.95 3.83
C PRO A 113 -21.66 -10.59 3.00
N ARG A 114 -21.48 -10.08 1.78
CA ARG A 114 -20.50 -10.62 0.82
C ARG A 114 -19.92 -9.58 -0.11
N LEU A 115 -20.57 -8.43 -0.21
CA LEU A 115 -20.16 -7.36 -1.11
C LEU A 115 -19.11 -6.48 -0.44
N ALA A 116 -18.23 -5.89 -1.25
CA ALA A 116 -17.17 -5.02 -0.76
C ALA A 116 -17.71 -3.88 0.15
N GLY A 117 -18.80 -3.23 -0.27
CA GLY A 117 -19.43 -2.16 0.50
C GLY A 117 -20.04 -2.60 1.83
N GLU A 118 -20.47 -3.86 1.96
CA GLU A 118 -21.05 -4.39 3.21
C GLU A 118 -19.97 -4.81 4.21
N LEU A 119 -18.81 -5.24 3.71
CA LEU A 119 -17.70 -5.75 4.51
C LEU A 119 -16.66 -4.67 4.83
N PHE A 120 -16.84 -3.47 4.30
CA PHE A 120 -15.93 -2.35 4.48
C PHE A 120 -15.91 -1.88 5.94
N THR A 121 -14.71 -1.71 6.49
CA THR A 121 -14.56 -1.11 7.82
C THR A 121 -14.15 0.35 7.77
N GLY A 122 -13.14 0.69 6.97
CA GLY A 122 -12.51 2.01 7.02
C GLY A 122 -11.32 2.13 6.08
N PHE A 123 -10.90 3.37 5.85
CA PHE A 123 -9.70 3.68 5.08
C PHE A 123 -8.53 4.03 5.99
N GLY A 124 -7.33 3.67 5.57
CA GLY A 124 -6.08 4.13 6.13
C GLY A 124 -5.34 4.99 5.13
N ARG A 125 -5.09 6.25 5.50
CA ARG A 125 -4.25 7.14 4.71
C ARG A 125 -2.78 6.77 4.92
N VAL A 126 -2.14 6.35 3.84
CA VAL A 126 -0.70 6.14 3.82
C VAL A 126 -0.08 7.39 3.20
N GLY A 127 0.45 8.28 4.03
CA GLY A 127 1.00 9.55 3.58
C GLY A 127 2.06 9.34 2.49
N SER A 128 1.81 9.89 1.30
CA SER A 128 2.89 10.30 0.42
C SER A 128 3.52 11.55 1.06
N GLY A 129 4.73 11.43 1.62
CA GLY A 129 5.62 12.57 1.53
C GLY A 129 5.70 12.93 0.05
N ALA A 130 5.18 14.10 -0.32
CA ALA A 130 4.92 14.58 -1.68
C ALA A 130 5.59 13.78 -2.82
N VAL A 131 4.80 13.13 -3.67
CA VAL A 131 5.24 12.93 -5.06
C VAL A 131 5.10 14.29 -5.75
N THR A 132 6.04 15.19 -5.45
CA THR A 132 6.28 16.35 -6.30
C THR A 132 6.93 15.79 -7.55
N GLY A 133 6.10 15.41 -8.52
CA GLY A 133 6.51 15.05 -9.87
C GLY A 133 7.04 16.26 -10.65
N SER A 134 7.97 17.02 -10.07
CA SER A 134 8.97 17.75 -10.83
C SER A 134 10.03 16.72 -11.20
N ARG A 135 9.88 16.06 -12.37
CA ARG A 135 11.05 15.54 -13.07
C ARG A 135 11.93 16.78 -13.31
N PRO A 136 13.13 16.93 -12.71
CA PRO A 136 14.05 17.91 -13.25
C PRO A 136 14.24 17.51 -14.73
N ALA A 137 14.03 18.45 -15.63
CA ALA A 137 14.34 18.25 -17.03
C ALA A 137 15.73 17.63 -17.09
N ARG A 138 15.86 16.51 -17.82
CA ARG A 138 17.18 16.00 -18.21
C ARG A 138 17.90 17.18 -18.83
N THR A 139 18.92 17.69 -18.16
CA THR A 139 19.87 18.59 -18.78
C THR A 139 20.34 17.90 -20.05
N PRO A 140 20.13 18.48 -21.26
CA PRO A 140 20.75 17.90 -22.44
C PRO A 140 22.26 17.93 -22.21
N CYS A 141 22.91 16.77 -22.35
CA CYS A 141 24.36 16.67 -22.30
C CYS A 141 24.95 17.69 -23.27
N SER A 142 25.66 18.67 -22.73
CA SER A 142 26.47 19.59 -23.53
C SER A 142 27.61 18.79 -24.16
N PRO A 143 27.84 18.86 -25.49
CA PRO A 143 29.00 18.25 -26.10
C PRO A 143 30.22 19.15 -25.83
N SER A 144 31.02 18.83 -24.80
CA SER A 144 32.39 19.35 -24.72
C SER A 144 33.23 18.70 -25.82
N PRO A 145 34.00 19.48 -26.61
CA PRO A 145 34.96 18.90 -27.53
C PRO A 145 36.22 18.40 -26.81
N CYS A 146 36.66 17.23 -27.25
CA CYS A 146 37.89 16.54 -26.88
C CYS A 146 39.16 17.37 -27.12
N SER A 147 40.16 17.23 -26.24
CA SER A 147 41.58 17.01 -26.59
C SER A 147 42.43 16.59 -25.36
N PRO A 148 43.33 15.57 -25.46
CA PRO A 148 44.19 15.06 -24.36
C PRO A 148 45.71 15.28 -24.66
N PRO A 149 46.68 14.55 -24.04
CA PRO A 149 46.98 14.29 -22.61
C PRO A 149 48.45 14.64 -22.26
N CYS A 150 48.89 14.49 -20.99
CA CYS A 150 50.21 13.91 -20.65
C CYS A 150 50.48 13.83 -19.14
N SER A 151 50.83 12.61 -18.69
CA SER A 151 51.86 12.27 -17.67
C SER A 151 51.61 12.69 -16.20
N ALA A 152 51.86 11.89 -15.17
CA ALA A 152 52.51 10.60 -15.01
C ALA A 152 52.20 10.03 -13.60
N CYS A 153 52.52 8.75 -13.46
CA CYS A 153 52.44 7.90 -12.27
C CYS A 153 53.13 8.43 -11.02
N GLY A 154 52.67 7.99 -9.83
CA GLY A 154 53.41 8.15 -8.59
C GLY A 154 52.65 7.71 -7.33
N SER A 155 52.52 6.40 -7.11
CA SER A 155 52.48 5.78 -5.77
C SER A 155 53.82 5.05 -5.56
N PRO A 156 54.19 4.55 -4.37
CA PRO A 156 53.55 4.59 -3.06
C PRO A 156 54.53 5.05 -1.94
N SER A 157 54.07 5.09 -0.67
CA SER A 157 54.77 4.48 0.50
C SER A 157 54.10 4.86 1.82
N SER A 158 53.57 3.86 2.53
CA SER A 158 53.52 3.81 4.00
C SER A 158 54.97 3.64 4.52
N PRO A 159 55.35 3.84 5.82
CA PRO A 159 54.76 3.09 6.93
C PRO A 159 54.85 3.70 8.37
N THR A 160 54.19 2.97 9.30
CA THR A 160 54.47 2.79 10.74
C THR A 160 54.37 3.95 11.74
N ALA A 161 53.50 3.76 12.74
CA ALA A 161 53.58 4.37 14.08
C ALA A 161 54.88 3.95 14.81
N PRO A 162 55.28 4.60 15.93
CA PRO A 162 54.95 3.99 17.22
C PRO A 162 54.91 4.91 18.47
N ILE A 163 54.33 4.35 19.56
CA ILE A 163 54.69 4.47 21.00
C ILE A 163 54.38 5.78 21.78
N SER A 164 53.52 5.64 22.79
CA SER A 164 53.39 6.46 24.02
C SER A 164 54.55 6.20 25.01
N PRO A 165 54.83 7.05 26.02
CA PRO A 165 54.14 6.82 27.31
C PRO A 165 53.90 8.05 28.22
N SER A 166 52.93 7.85 29.12
CA SER A 166 52.82 8.27 30.53
C SER A 166 52.87 9.75 30.96
N SER A 167 51.83 10.11 31.72
CA SER A 167 51.89 10.96 32.90
C SER A 167 51.11 10.29 34.02
#